data_AF-A0AA92V088-F1
#
_entry.id   AF-A0AA92V088-F1
#
_cell.length_a   1.000
_cell.length_b   1.000
_cell.length_c   1.000
_cell.angle_alpha   90.00
_cell.angle_beta   90.00
_cell.angle_gamma   90.00
#
_symmetry.space_group_name_H-M   'P 1'
#
loop_
_entity.id
_entity.type
_entity.pdbx_description
1 polymer ?
#
loop_
_entity_poly.entity_id
_entity_poly.type
_entity_poly.pdbx_seq_one_letter_code
_entity_poly.pdbx_strand_id
1 'polypeptide(L)' 'MKKCYYFVAKYVKNGITCTCTGTQETIEGYFDFVSAGNFIAQNHNIDYKDVIVTFWSEINSIMLDKYRETLGKQKNG' A
#
# COMPACT_ATOMS: atom_id res chain seq x y z
N MET A 1 15.13 13.47 -4.79
CA MET A 1 14.58 13.77 -3.45
C MET A 1 13.61 12.65 -3.11
N LYS A 2 13.69 12.04 -1.92
CA LYS A 2 12.78 10.96 -1.56
C LYS A 2 11.33 11.48 -1.54
N LYS A 3 10.42 10.74 -2.15
CA LYS A 3 8.97 10.99 -2.12
C LYS A 3 8.30 9.85 -1.37
N CYS A 4 7.28 10.19 -0.61
CA CYS A 4 6.51 9.22 0.17
C CYS A 4 5.08 9.23 -0.36
N TYR A 5 4.45 8.07 -0.39
CA TYR A 5 3.09 7.91 -0.86
C TYR A 5 2.28 7.08 0.14
N TYR A 6 1.03 7.49 0.32
CA TYR A 6 -0.02 6.66 0.87
C TYR A 6 -0.88 6.14 -0.27
N PHE A 7 -1.33 4.90 -0.21
CA PHE A 7 -2.21 4.33 -1.23
C PHE A 7 -3.29 3.42 -0.63
N VAL A 8 -4.37 3.27 -1.38
CA VAL A 8 -5.47 2.34 -1.13
C VAL A 8 -5.54 1.36 -2.29
N ALA A 9 -5.62 0.08 -1.98
CA ALA A 9 -5.81 -0.97 -2.96
C ALA A 9 -7.01 -1.84 -2.60
N LYS A 10 -7.59 -2.46 -3.62
CA LYS A 10 -8.62 -3.49 -3.50
C LYS A 10 -8.09 -4.78 -4.07
N TYR A 11 -8.53 -5.89 -3.53
CA TYR A 11 -8.23 -7.20 -4.07
C TYR A 11 -9.34 -8.20 -3.74
N VAL A 12 -9.38 -9.33 -4.44
CA VAL A 12 -10.31 -10.42 -4.14
C VAL A 12 -9.58 -11.55 -3.44
N LYS A 13 -10.12 -12.02 -2.32
CA LYS A 13 -9.64 -13.21 -1.62
C LYS A 13 -10.81 -14.07 -1.19
N ASN A 14 -10.80 -15.34 -1.60
CA ASN A 14 -11.89 -16.29 -1.34
C ASN A 14 -13.28 -15.77 -1.78
N GLY A 15 -13.35 -15.09 -2.93
CA GLY A 15 -14.59 -14.52 -3.46
C GLY A 15 -15.07 -13.24 -2.78
N ILE A 16 -14.33 -12.72 -1.79
CA ILE A 16 -14.67 -11.49 -1.06
C ILE A 16 -13.78 -10.34 -1.56
N THR A 17 -14.39 -9.19 -1.85
CA THR A 17 -13.63 -7.96 -2.13
C THR A 17 -13.10 -7.38 -0.83
N CYS A 18 -11.79 -7.31 -0.72
CA CYS A 18 -11.06 -6.70 0.38
C CYS A 18 -10.57 -5.30 -0.03
N THR A 19 -10.41 -4.43 0.97
CA THR A 19 -9.73 -3.14 0.82
C THR A 19 -8.57 -3.09 1.79
N CYS A 20 -7.42 -2.65 1.34
CA CYS A 20 -6.22 -2.47 2.15
C CYS A 20 -5.57 -1.14 1.84
N THR A 21 -4.71 -0.70 2.75
CA THR A 21 -3.95 0.54 2.63
C THR A 21 -2.47 0.23 2.78
N GLY A 22 -1.63 1.08 2.22
CA GLY A 22 -0.19 0.90 2.27
C GLY A 22 0.54 2.22 2.13
N THR A 23 1.85 2.14 2.35
CA THR A 23 2.76 3.26 2.12
C THR A 23 3.93 2.83 1.27
N GLN A 24 4.45 3.75 0.45
CA GLN A 24 5.59 3.51 -0.43
C GLN A 24 6.55 4.70 -0.36
N GLU A 25 7.83 4.44 -0.19
CA GLU A 25 8.90 5.42 -0.37
C GLU A 25 9.60 5.15 -1.70
N THR A 26 9.86 6.21 -2.47
CA THR A 26 10.56 6.13 -3.76
C THR A 26 11.66 7.19 -3.84
N ILE A 27 12.74 6.84 -4.54
CA ILE A 27 13.84 7.77 -4.83
C ILE A 27 13.61 8.46 -6.19
N GLU A 28 12.86 7.82 -7.09
CA GLU A 28 12.61 8.27 -8.47
C GLU A 28 11.50 9.32 -8.57
N GLY A 29 10.77 9.55 -7.48
CA GLY A 29 9.85 10.67 -7.33
C GLY A 29 8.46 10.48 -7.92
N TYR A 30 8.11 9.26 -8.36
CA TYR A 30 6.77 8.89 -8.80
C TYR A 30 6.25 7.68 -8.01
N PHE A 31 4.92 7.55 -7.93
CA PHE A 31 4.29 6.40 -7.31
C PHE A 31 4.36 5.17 -8.24
N ASP A 32 4.97 4.09 -7.77
CA ASP A 32 5.10 2.84 -8.53
C ASP A 32 3.97 1.87 -8.14
N PHE A 33 2.94 1.85 -8.98
CA PHE A 33 1.78 0.97 -8.85
C PHE A 33 2.12 -0.51 -8.88
N VAL A 34 3.14 -0.92 -9.65
CA VAL A 34 3.51 -2.33 -9.79
C VAL A 34 4.13 -2.80 -8.49
N SER A 35 5.07 -2.03 -7.94
CA SER A 35 5.67 -2.32 -6.64
C SER A 35 4.63 -2.28 -5.50
N ALA A 36 3.70 -1.32 -5.52
CA ALA A 36 2.63 -1.24 -4.54
C ALA A 36 1.68 -2.45 -4.60
N GLY A 37 1.28 -2.86 -5.80
CA GLY A 37 0.46 -4.05 -6.03
C GLY A 37 1.15 -5.33 -5.55
N ASN A 38 2.42 -5.51 -5.90
CA ASN A 38 3.24 -6.64 -5.47
C ASN A 38 3.36 -6.73 -3.94
N PHE A 39 3.56 -5.59 -3.27
CA PHE A 39 3.63 -5.55 -1.80
C PHE A 39 2.33 -6.05 -1.15
N ILE A 40 1.17 -5.63 -1.65
CA ILE A 40 -0.14 -6.11 -1.17
C ILE A 40 -0.31 -7.60 -1.47
N ALA A 41 0.03 -8.02 -2.68
CA ALA A 41 -0.08 -9.41 -3.12
C ALA A 41 0.70 -10.36 -2.20
N GLN A 42 1.94 -10.01 -1.87
CA GLN A 42 2.80 -10.76 -0.95
C GLN A 42 2.23 -10.78 0.47
N ASN A 43 1.79 -9.62 0.99
CA ASN A 43 1.26 -9.54 2.36
C ASN A 43 -0.03 -10.35 2.55
N HIS A 44 -0.84 -10.50 1.50
CA HIS A 44 -2.13 -11.17 1.58
C HIS A 44 -2.17 -12.55 0.93
N ASN A 45 -1.05 -13.02 0.36
CA ASN A 45 -0.89 -14.29 -0.34
C ASN A 45 -1.92 -14.48 -1.47
N ILE A 46 -1.90 -13.57 -2.44
CA ILE A 46 -2.78 -13.52 -3.61
C ILE A 46 -1.95 -13.20 -4.87
N ASP A 47 -2.50 -13.41 -6.07
CA ASP A 47 -1.86 -12.98 -7.31
C ASP A 47 -1.87 -11.44 -7.40
N TYR A 48 -0.76 -10.84 -7.82
CA TYR A 48 -0.65 -9.40 -8.00
C TYR A 48 -1.63 -8.86 -9.05
N LYS A 49 -2.03 -9.70 -10.02
CA LYS A 49 -3.04 -9.35 -11.02
C LYS A 49 -4.43 -9.12 -10.42
N ASP A 50 -4.68 -9.70 -9.24
CA ASP A 50 -5.93 -9.53 -8.50
C ASP A 50 -5.91 -8.29 -7.58
N VAL A 51 -4.81 -7.53 -7.58
CA VAL A 51 -4.68 -6.29 -6.81
C VAL A 51 -4.86 -5.08 -7.71
N ILE A 52 -5.78 -4.19 -7.34
CA ILE A 52 -6.03 -2.93 -8.02
C ILE A 52 -5.78 -1.80 -7.05
N VAL A 53 -4.77 -0.96 -7.31
CA VAL A 53 -4.61 0.30 -6.58
C VAL A 53 -5.70 1.26 -7.05
N THR A 54 -6.53 1.72 -6.12
CA THR A 54 -7.67 2.59 -6.42
C THR A 54 -7.42 4.06 -6.10
N PHE A 55 -6.41 4.35 -5.28
CA PHE A 55 -6.04 5.71 -4.89
C PHE A 55 -4.58 5.77 -4.43
N TRP A 56 -3.89 6.86 -4.73
CA TRP A 56 -2.59 7.20 -4.17
C TRP A 56 -2.46 8.72 -4.01
N SER A 57 -1.69 9.15 -3.01
CA SER A 57 -1.36 10.55 -2.79
C SER A 57 0.06 10.67 -2.27
N GLU A 58 0.79 11.67 -2.76
CA GLU A 58 2.05 12.06 -2.14
C GLU A 58 1.77 12.53 -0.70
N ILE A 59 2.64 12.14 0.22
CA ILE A 59 2.62 12.53 1.62
C ILE A 59 4.03 12.97 2.04
N ASN A 60 4.13 13.76 3.10
CA ASN A 60 5.42 14.06 3.72
C ASN A 60 5.88 12.92 4.65
N SER A 61 7.14 12.99 5.09
CA SER A 61 7.74 11.97 5.98
C SER A 61 6.99 11.84 7.32
N ILE A 62 6.49 12.95 7.87
CA ILE A 62 5.73 12.92 9.14
C ILE A 62 4.47 12.07 9.00
N MET A 63 3.74 12.23 7.88
CA MET A 63 2.54 11.44 7.62
C MET A 63 2.88 9.98 7.33
N LEU A 64 3.99 9.72 6.64
CA LEU A 64 4.47 8.35 6.40
C LEU A 64 4.69 7.59 7.72
N ASP A 65 5.39 8.21 8.67
CA ASP A 65 5.67 7.60 9.97
C ASP A 65 4.37 7.30 10.73
N LYS A 66 3.42 8.25 10.76
CA LYS A 66 2.10 8.04 11.37
C LYS A 66 1.34 6.87 10.75
N TYR A 67 1.36 6.72 9.42
CA TYR A 67 0.70 5.60 8.76
C TYR A 67 1.39 4.27 9.07
N ARG A 68 2.73 4.22 9.08
CA ARG A 68 3.49 3.01 9.43
C ARG A 68 3.22 2.55 10.86
N GLU A 69 3.19 3.46 11.82
CA GLU A 69 2.82 3.16 13.20
C GLU A 69 1.39 2.61 13.31
N THR A 70 0.44 3.26 12.62
CA THR A 70 -0.96 2.84 12.62
C THR A 70 -1.14 1.45 12.02
N LEU A 71 -0.48 1.18 10.88
CA LEU A 71 -0.50 -0.12 10.20
C LEU A 71 0.18 -1.21 11.04
N GLY A 72 1.29 -0.88 11.72
CA GLY A 72 1.96 -1.81 12.63
C GLY A 72 1.09 -2.20 13.82
N LYS A 73 0.36 -1.26 14.41
CA LYS A 73 -0.59 -1.52 15.50
C LYS A 73 -1.75 -2.41 15.05
N GLN A 74 -2.26 -2.25 13.84
CA GLN A 74 -3.34 -3.09 13.30
C GLN A 74 -2.94 -4.55 13.06
N LYS A 75 -1.65 -4.86 12.87
CA LYS A 75 -1.16 -6.23 12.69
C LYS A 75 -0.99 -7.02 14.00
N ASN A 76 -0.97 -6.32 15.15
CA ASN A 76 -0.73 -6.91 16.47
C ASN A 76 -1.99 -6.95 17.36
N GLY A 77 -3.16 -6.67 16.80
CA GLY A 77 -4.46 -6.73 17.47
C GLY A 77 -5.26 -7.97 17.11
#